data_AF-A0A0M0WVJ5-F1
#
_entry.id   AF-A0A0M0WVJ5-F1
#
_cell.length_a   1.000
_cell.length_b   1.000
_cell.length_c   1.000
_cell.angle_alpha   90.00
_cell.angle_beta   90.00
_cell.angle_gamma   90.00
#
_symmetry.space_group_name_H-M   'P 1'
#
loop_
_entity.id
_entity.type
_entity.pdbx_description
1 polymer ?
#
loop_
_entity_poly.entity_id
_entity_poly.type
_entity_poly.pdbx_seq_one_letter_code
_entity_poly.pdbx_strand_id
1 'polypeptide(L)'
;MKLSSFIEQERISSHYNRKKILQRKQAGDAYRKNSLYFQPKKNPLLLELENLLLGHTDQDLYEQQKEESKEVTSQQQAIIQDLQQTKKNVLAHEQAQKPEVLSQLEHVDEEAPIADEETLQILEQVRNTALAPTQSPSQNLRVAVSVDAQIQHMQVQLNGQELDDSDPAFVREVIDVKVPERFSKELKLNPFADTIFGKSYAEAYKARTFKYASEKYATHIQMAKDGYRPGNDPMFSMIA
;
A
#
# COMPACT_ATOMS: atom_id res chain seq x y z
N MET A 1 2.18 -5.36 -78.51
CA MET A 1 2.11 -4.48 -77.31
C MET A 1 1.73 -5.17 -75.99
N LYS A 2 1.14 -6.38 -75.95
CA LYS A 2 0.74 -6.99 -74.65
C LYS A 2 1.89 -7.62 -73.82
N LEU A 3 3.01 -8.01 -74.46
CA LEU A 3 4.15 -8.63 -73.74
C LEU A 3 4.93 -7.63 -72.88
N SER A 4 5.06 -6.37 -73.32
CA SER A 4 5.77 -5.33 -72.55
C SER A 4 5.06 -5.00 -71.24
N SER A 5 3.73 -4.91 -71.23
CA SER A 5 2.97 -4.63 -70.01
C SER A 5 3.08 -5.76 -68.98
N PHE A 6 3.13 -7.03 -69.40
CA PHE A 6 3.38 -8.16 -68.50
C PHE A 6 4.77 -8.08 -67.86
N ILE A 7 5.81 -7.80 -68.66
CA ILE A 7 7.20 -7.65 -68.17
C ILE A 7 7.31 -6.46 -67.20
N GLU A 8 6.61 -5.35 -67.46
CA GLU A 8 6.55 -4.20 -66.54
C GLU A 8 5.80 -4.54 -65.25
N GLN A 9 4.68 -5.26 -65.33
CA GLN A 9 3.90 -5.68 -64.16
C GLN A 9 4.68 -6.67 -63.27
N GLU A 10 5.45 -7.59 -63.86
CA GLU A 10 6.40 -8.43 -63.12
C GLU A 10 7.53 -7.63 -62.47
N ARG A 11 8.11 -6.64 -63.17
CA ARG A 11 9.13 -5.75 -62.60
C ARG A 11 8.59 -4.94 -61.42
N ILE A 12 7.38 -4.39 -61.52
CA ILE A 12 6.71 -3.63 -60.46
C ILE A 12 6.42 -4.53 -59.25
N SER A 13 5.87 -5.73 -59.47
CA SER A 13 5.57 -6.67 -58.37
C SER A 13 6.85 -7.20 -57.70
N SER A 14 7.90 -7.48 -58.47
CA SER A 14 9.23 -7.85 -57.96
C SER A 14 9.85 -6.74 -57.10
N HIS A 15 9.78 -5.48 -57.56
CA HIS A 15 10.26 -4.32 -56.80
C HIS A 15 9.46 -4.11 -55.51
N TYR A 16 8.13 -4.25 -55.56
CA TYR A 16 7.26 -4.17 -54.39
C TYR A 16 7.57 -5.27 -53.36
N ASN A 17 7.73 -6.52 -53.81
CA ASN A 17 8.10 -7.65 -52.96
C ASN A 17 9.48 -7.46 -52.33
N ARG A 18 10.47 -6.99 -53.09
CA ARG A 18 11.81 -6.63 -52.57
C ARG A 18 11.70 -5.55 -51.49
N LYS A 19 10.94 -4.47 -51.73
CA LYS A 19 10.71 -3.40 -50.75
C LYS A 19 10.06 -3.95 -49.46
N LYS A 20 9.05 -4.80 -49.58
CA LYS A 20 8.35 -5.43 -48.44
C LYS A 20 9.25 -6.34 -47.62
N ILE A 21 10.13 -7.11 -48.26
CA ILE A 21 11.15 -7.94 -47.58
C ILE A 21 12.16 -7.04 -46.84
N LEU A 22 12.62 -5.97 -47.48
CA LEU A 22 13.61 -5.05 -46.90
C LEU A 22 13.04 -4.28 -45.70
N GLN A 23 11.77 -3.84 -45.77
CA GLN A 23 11.03 -3.26 -44.64
C GLN A 23 10.85 -4.24 -43.48
N ARG A 24 10.47 -5.49 -43.75
CA ARG A 24 10.35 -6.54 -42.72
C ARG A 24 11.69 -6.81 -42.04
N LYS A 25 12.79 -6.83 -42.80
CA LYS A 25 14.14 -6.98 -42.26
C LYS A 25 14.50 -5.79 -41.37
N GLN A 26 14.31 -4.56 -41.84
CA GLN A 26 14.56 -3.33 -41.05
C GLN A 26 13.72 -3.29 -39.76
N ALA A 27 12.44 -3.66 -39.82
CA ALA A 27 11.59 -3.76 -38.64
C ALA A 27 12.10 -4.84 -37.67
N GLY A 28 12.44 -6.04 -38.17
CA GLY A 28 13.03 -7.11 -37.35
C GLY A 28 14.36 -6.71 -36.69
N ASP A 29 15.24 -6.03 -37.43
CA ASP A 29 16.50 -5.49 -36.91
C ASP A 29 16.26 -4.39 -35.87
N ALA A 30 15.24 -3.53 -36.05
CA ALA A 30 14.84 -2.53 -35.08
C ALA A 30 14.25 -3.15 -33.80
N TYR A 31 13.34 -4.12 -33.92
CA TYR A 31 12.81 -4.87 -32.76
C TYR A 31 13.92 -5.62 -32.02
N ARG A 32 14.86 -6.25 -32.75
CA ARG A 32 16.01 -6.94 -32.16
C ARG A 32 16.96 -5.97 -31.45
N LYS A 33 17.20 -4.76 -31.98
CA LYS A 33 17.96 -3.72 -31.27
C LYS A 33 17.21 -3.24 -30.03
N ASN A 34 15.92 -2.96 -30.15
CA ASN A 34 15.12 -2.45 -29.04
C ASN A 34 14.99 -3.46 -27.90
N SER A 35 14.82 -4.75 -28.20
CA SER A 35 14.74 -5.81 -27.18
C SER A 35 16.02 -5.95 -26.34
N LEU A 36 17.19 -5.54 -26.86
CA LEU A 36 18.42 -5.50 -26.07
C LEU A 36 18.38 -4.46 -24.93
N TYR A 37 17.62 -3.37 -25.08
CA TYR A 37 17.43 -2.38 -24.00
C TYR A 37 16.42 -2.82 -22.94
N PHE A 38 15.60 -3.84 -23.25
CA PHE A 38 14.68 -4.50 -22.33
C PHE A 38 15.28 -5.73 -21.64
N GLN A 39 16.57 -6.03 -21.89
CA GLN A 39 17.29 -7.06 -21.12
C GLN A 39 17.78 -6.46 -19.80
N PRO A 40 17.42 -7.01 -18.62
CA PRO A 40 17.84 -6.48 -17.32
C PRO A 40 19.37 -6.31 -17.20
N LYS A 41 20.12 -7.25 -17.79
CA LYS A 41 21.60 -7.23 -17.84
C LYS A 41 22.22 -6.04 -18.59
N LYS A 42 21.46 -5.30 -19.39
CA LYS A 42 21.96 -4.20 -20.24
C LYS A 42 21.43 -2.83 -19.88
N ASN A 43 20.42 -2.75 -19.01
CA ASN A 43 19.82 -1.50 -18.61
C ASN A 43 19.66 -1.48 -17.08
N PRO A 44 20.58 -0.84 -16.34
CA PRO A 44 20.51 -0.81 -14.87
C PRO A 44 19.26 -0.09 -14.37
N LEU A 45 18.64 0.78 -15.18
CA LEU A 45 17.37 1.43 -14.83
C LEU A 45 16.22 0.42 -14.74
N LEU A 46 16.22 -0.64 -15.55
CA LEU A 46 15.20 -1.69 -15.44
C LEU A 46 15.38 -2.54 -14.18
N LEU A 47 16.62 -2.75 -13.74
CA LEU A 47 16.93 -3.43 -12.49
C LEU A 47 16.62 -2.53 -11.27
N GLU A 48 16.88 -1.22 -11.36
CA GLU A 48 16.42 -0.24 -10.36
C GLU A 48 14.89 -0.21 -10.25
N LEU A 49 14.18 -0.24 -11.39
CA LEU A 49 12.70 -0.29 -11.44
C LEU A 49 12.14 -1.63 -10.94
N GLU A 50 12.76 -2.76 -11.29
CA GLU A 50 12.41 -4.09 -10.80
C GLU A 50 12.57 -4.16 -9.27
N ASN A 51 13.70 -3.68 -8.74
CA ASN A 51 13.95 -3.60 -7.30
C ASN A 51 12.96 -2.68 -6.57
N LEU A 52 12.55 -1.57 -7.19
CA LEU A 52 11.56 -0.64 -6.65
C LEU A 52 10.15 -1.27 -6.65
N LEU A 53 9.73 -1.88 -7.76
CA LEU A 53 8.42 -2.55 -7.90
C LEU A 53 8.30 -3.78 -6.98
N LEU A 54 9.41 -4.49 -6.75
CA LEU A 54 9.50 -5.60 -5.81
C LEU A 54 9.78 -5.16 -4.37
N GLY A 55 9.91 -3.86 -4.09
CA GLY A 55 10.17 -3.31 -2.75
C GLY A 55 11.46 -3.83 -2.10
N HIS A 56 12.47 -4.22 -2.90
CA HIS A 56 13.79 -4.62 -2.39
C HIS A 56 14.53 -3.41 -1.79
N THR A 57 14.41 -2.24 -2.40
CA THR A 57 14.96 -0.97 -1.89
C THR A 57 14.48 -0.66 -0.47
N ASP A 58 13.20 -0.92 -0.20
CA ASP A 58 12.56 -0.56 1.07
C ASP A 58 12.98 -1.53 2.18
N GLN A 59 13.29 -2.77 1.81
CA GLN A 59 13.84 -3.76 2.71
C GLN A 59 15.31 -3.48 3.05
N ASP A 60 16.14 -3.13 2.06
CA ASP A 60 17.53 -2.71 2.29
C ASP A 60 17.60 -1.47 3.21
N LEU A 61 16.69 -0.51 3.04
CA LEU A 61 16.57 0.68 3.89
C LEU A 61 16.13 0.33 5.32
N TYR A 62 15.20 -0.59 5.49
CA TYR A 62 14.79 -1.09 6.80
C TYR A 62 15.94 -1.80 7.53
N GLU A 63 16.77 -2.55 6.80
CA GLU A 63 17.94 -3.24 7.33
C GLU A 63 19.04 -2.25 7.74
N GLN A 64 19.33 -1.22 6.92
CA GLN A 64 20.23 -0.11 7.29
C GLN A 64 19.75 0.63 8.55
N GLN A 65 18.48 1.00 8.65
CA GLN A 65 17.93 1.66 9.84
C GLN A 65 17.97 0.75 11.08
N LYS A 66 17.85 -0.58 10.90
CA LYS A 66 17.98 -1.58 11.98
C LYS A 66 19.43 -1.81 12.44
N GLU A 67 20.41 -1.44 11.62
CA GLU A 67 21.83 -1.44 11.99
C GLU A 67 22.21 -0.12 12.67
N GLU A 68 21.84 1.04 12.08
CA GLU A 68 22.06 2.36 12.66
C GLU A 68 21.41 2.51 14.05
N SER A 69 20.22 1.94 14.26
CA SER A 69 19.53 1.96 15.57
C SER A 69 20.13 1.03 16.63
N LYS A 70 21.09 0.16 16.29
CA LYS A 70 21.87 -0.63 17.27
C LYS A 70 23.12 0.09 17.73
N GLU A 71 23.68 0.98 16.92
CA GLU A 71 24.82 1.83 17.30
C GLU A 71 24.34 3.07 18.08
N VAL A 72 23.64 2.85 19.19
CA VAL A 72 23.32 3.91 20.16
C VAL A 72 24.61 4.30 20.87
N THR A 73 25.32 5.30 20.34
CA THR A 73 26.52 5.91 20.92
C THR A 73 26.32 6.15 22.41
N SER A 74 27.30 5.78 23.23
CA SER A 74 27.21 5.80 24.71
C SER A 74 26.72 7.12 25.30
N GLN A 75 27.00 8.24 24.65
CA GLN A 75 26.50 9.58 25.00
C GLN A 75 24.97 9.71 24.92
N GLN A 76 24.32 9.10 23.93
CA GLN A 76 22.85 9.15 23.80
C GLN A 76 22.16 8.32 24.90
N GLN A 77 22.77 7.21 25.33
CA GLN A 77 22.25 6.39 26.43
C GLN A 77 22.21 7.17 27.76
N ALA A 78 23.24 7.98 28.04
CA ALA A 78 23.28 8.83 29.23
C ALA A 78 22.16 9.90 29.25
N ILE A 79 21.93 10.56 28.11
CA ILE A 79 20.88 11.59 27.96
C ILE A 79 19.47 10.98 28.19
N ILE A 80 19.23 9.77 27.70
CA ILE A 80 17.94 9.07 27.89
C ILE A 80 17.70 8.73 29.37
N GLN A 81 18.74 8.34 30.11
CA GLN A 81 18.61 8.04 31.55
C GLN A 81 18.27 9.29 32.38
N ASP A 82 18.91 10.42 32.09
CA ASP A 82 18.66 11.70 32.79
C ASP A 82 17.23 12.22 32.54
N LEU A 83 16.75 12.11 31.29
CA LEU A 83 15.36 12.44 30.93
C LEU A 83 14.32 11.55 31.64
N GLN A 84 14.67 10.28 31.91
CA GLN A 84 13.79 9.38 32.67
C GLN A 84 13.75 9.69 34.17
N GLN A 85 14.87 10.17 34.75
CA GLN A 85 14.91 10.59 36.16
C GLN A 85 14.12 11.88 36.38
N THR A 86 14.32 12.89 35.54
CA THR A 86 13.56 14.16 35.60
C THR A 86 12.05 13.95 35.48
N LYS A 87 11.59 13.08 34.56
CA LYS A 87 10.17 12.72 34.44
C LYS A 87 9.56 12.12 35.73
N LYS A 88 10.30 11.27 36.44
CA LYS A 88 9.84 10.68 37.71
C LYS A 88 9.68 11.73 38.81
N ASN A 89 10.62 12.68 38.88
CA ASN A 89 10.59 13.76 39.87
C ASN A 89 9.40 14.71 39.64
N VAL A 90 9.06 15.04 38.39
CA VAL A 90 7.89 15.87 38.05
C VAL A 90 6.59 15.20 38.47
N LEU A 91 6.39 13.93 38.12
CA LEU A 91 5.17 13.18 38.47
C LEU A 91 4.98 13.05 39.99
N ALA A 92 6.07 12.85 40.74
CA ALA A 92 6.03 12.78 42.21
C ALA A 92 5.60 14.14 42.85
N HIS A 93 6.00 15.26 42.25
CA HIS A 93 5.56 16.59 42.70
C HIS A 93 4.10 16.91 42.34
N GLU A 94 3.64 16.49 41.15
CA GLU A 94 2.25 16.67 40.70
C GLU A 94 1.26 15.92 41.61
N GLN A 95 1.59 14.68 42.00
CA GLN A 95 0.73 13.82 42.80
C GLN A 95 0.52 14.33 44.25
N ALA A 96 1.38 15.24 44.72
CA ALA A 96 1.32 15.84 46.06
C ALA A 96 0.44 17.11 46.15
N GLN A 97 -0.09 17.63 45.04
CA GLN A 97 -0.76 18.95 44.97
C GLN A 97 -2.26 18.90 44.64
N LYS A 98 -2.97 17.80 44.93
CA LYS A 98 -4.40 17.64 44.58
C LYS A 98 -5.32 17.73 45.81
N PRO A 99 -5.92 18.90 46.14
CA PRO A 99 -6.92 19.02 47.20
C PRO A 99 -8.33 18.59 46.74
N GLU A 100 -9.16 18.24 47.72
CA GLU A 100 -10.56 17.81 47.57
C GLU A 100 -11.49 18.91 47.03
N VAL A 101 -12.17 18.66 45.91
CA VAL A 101 -13.48 19.28 45.58
C VAL A 101 -14.32 18.27 44.79
N LEU A 102 -15.65 18.31 45.01
CA LEU A 102 -16.75 17.62 44.30
C LEU A 102 -17.30 16.34 44.96
N SER A 103 -18.01 16.55 46.07
CA SER A 103 -19.22 15.80 46.42
C SER A 103 -20.46 16.61 46.01
N GLN A 104 -21.61 15.95 45.80
CA GLN A 104 -22.94 16.51 45.41
C GLN A 104 -23.02 16.86 43.90
N LEU A 105 -23.99 16.39 43.09
CA LEU A 105 -25.41 16.05 43.34
C LEU A 105 -25.88 14.77 42.59
N GLU A 106 -26.92 14.13 43.13
CA GLU A 106 -27.71 13.05 42.51
C GLU A 106 -29.12 13.53 42.08
N HIS A 107 -29.72 12.81 41.10
CA HIS A 107 -31.16 12.74 40.75
C HIS A 107 -31.82 14.08 40.29
N VAL A 108 -32.86 14.14 39.46
CA VAL A 108 -34.24 13.55 39.42
C VAL A 108 -34.71 13.69 37.92
N ASP A 109 -35.64 12.95 37.28
CA ASP A 109 -36.82 12.12 37.67
C ASP A 109 -37.07 10.95 36.68
N GLU A 110 -38.15 10.17 36.88
CA GLU A 110 -38.80 9.25 35.91
C GLU A 110 -40.17 9.78 35.44
N GLU A 111 -40.66 9.38 34.26
CA GLU A 111 -42.11 9.23 34.00
C GLU A 111 -42.36 8.08 32.99
N ALA A 112 -43.34 7.21 33.26
CA ALA A 112 -43.51 5.91 32.60
C ALA A 112 -44.73 5.82 31.66
N PRO A 113 -44.74 4.91 30.66
CA PRO A 113 -45.80 4.79 29.67
C PRO A 113 -46.94 3.84 30.07
N ILE A 114 -48.12 4.03 29.49
CA ILE A 114 -49.33 3.17 29.68
C ILE A 114 -49.89 2.68 28.31
N ALA A 115 -49.25 3.00 27.19
CA ALA A 115 -49.82 2.83 25.84
C ALA A 115 -49.44 1.51 25.12
N ASP A 116 -48.56 0.69 25.70
CA ASP A 116 -47.82 -0.32 24.94
C ASP A 116 -48.48 -1.72 24.91
N GLU A 117 -49.30 -2.05 25.90
CA GLU A 117 -49.97 -3.37 25.99
C GLU A 117 -51.13 -3.52 24.99
N GLU A 118 -51.97 -2.49 24.83
CA GLU A 118 -53.08 -2.53 23.85
C GLU A 118 -52.55 -2.58 22.41
N THR A 119 -51.43 -1.91 22.14
CA THR A 119 -50.82 -1.87 20.81
C THR A 119 -50.14 -3.20 20.45
N LEU A 120 -49.51 -3.90 21.40
CA LEU A 120 -49.01 -5.27 21.21
C LEU A 120 -50.14 -6.26 20.85
N GLN A 121 -51.27 -6.24 21.55
CA GLN A 121 -52.40 -7.14 21.25
C GLN A 121 -52.96 -6.92 19.84
N ILE A 122 -53.03 -5.66 19.37
CA ILE A 122 -53.46 -5.33 18.02
C ILE A 122 -52.47 -5.87 16.97
N LEU A 123 -51.16 -5.73 17.22
CA LEU A 123 -50.12 -6.25 16.33
C LEU A 123 -50.16 -7.78 16.24
N GLU A 124 -50.31 -8.49 17.36
CA GLU A 124 -50.50 -9.95 17.37
C GLU A 124 -51.76 -10.38 16.61
N GLN A 125 -52.86 -9.63 16.72
CA GLN A 125 -54.07 -9.90 15.96
C GLN A 125 -53.86 -9.71 14.44
N VAL A 126 -53.19 -8.64 14.02
CA VAL A 126 -52.84 -8.39 12.61
C VAL A 126 -51.93 -9.49 12.06
N ARG A 127 -50.92 -9.92 12.83
CA ARG A 127 -50.05 -11.06 12.51
C ARG A 127 -50.87 -12.34 12.29
N ASN A 128 -51.70 -12.71 13.26
CA ASN A 128 -52.45 -13.96 13.24
C ASN A 128 -53.48 -13.98 12.10
N THR A 129 -54.13 -12.84 11.80
CA THR A 129 -55.05 -12.71 10.66
C THR A 129 -54.33 -12.74 9.30
N ALA A 130 -53.12 -12.20 9.19
CA ALA A 130 -52.31 -12.28 7.98
C ALA A 130 -51.81 -13.72 7.68
N LEU A 131 -51.58 -14.52 8.72
CA LEU A 131 -51.11 -15.92 8.65
C LEU A 131 -52.24 -16.97 8.58
N ALA A 132 -53.47 -16.61 8.93
CA ALA A 132 -54.62 -17.53 8.97
C ALA A 132 -55.04 -18.20 7.62
N PRO A 133 -54.92 -17.57 6.43
CA PRO A 133 -55.31 -18.22 5.19
C PRO A 133 -54.29 -19.27 4.77
N THR A 134 -54.75 -20.50 4.47
CA THR A 134 -53.91 -21.62 3.99
C THR A 134 -53.20 -21.36 2.64
N GLN A 135 -53.51 -20.25 1.98
CA GLN A 135 -52.84 -19.75 0.78
C GLN A 135 -52.68 -18.22 0.89
N SER A 136 -51.83 -17.76 1.80
CA SER A 136 -51.58 -16.33 2.01
C SER A 136 -50.85 -15.70 0.82
N PRO A 137 -51.33 -14.57 0.27
CA PRO A 137 -50.64 -13.86 -0.80
C PRO A 137 -49.32 -13.26 -0.28
N SER A 138 -48.33 -13.11 -1.17
CA SER A 138 -46.98 -12.65 -0.81
C SER A 138 -46.93 -11.29 -0.10
N GLN A 139 -47.96 -10.45 -0.29
CA GLN A 139 -48.13 -9.18 0.41
C GLN A 139 -48.50 -9.38 1.89
N ASN A 140 -49.37 -10.33 2.23
CA ASN A 140 -49.74 -10.64 3.62
C ASN A 140 -48.56 -11.23 4.39
N LEU A 141 -47.72 -12.05 3.74
CA LEU A 141 -46.49 -12.56 4.34
C LEU A 141 -45.50 -11.43 4.67
N ARG A 142 -45.37 -10.41 3.81
CA ARG A 142 -44.56 -9.22 4.11
C ARG A 142 -45.11 -8.43 5.28
N VAL A 143 -46.44 -8.25 5.35
CA VAL A 143 -47.10 -7.56 6.48
C VAL A 143 -46.84 -8.33 7.79
N ALA A 144 -47.02 -9.65 7.80
CA ALA A 144 -46.71 -10.48 8.97
C ALA A 144 -45.24 -10.35 9.41
N VAL A 145 -44.27 -10.43 8.48
CA VAL A 145 -42.84 -10.26 8.81
C VAL A 145 -42.52 -8.85 9.32
N SER A 146 -43.11 -7.79 8.77
CA SER A 146 -42.92 -6.42 9.28
C SER A 146 -43.54 -6.21 10.66
N VAL A 147 -44.67 -6.86 10.94
CA VAL A 147 -45.34 -6.82 12.25
C VAL A 147 -44.54 -7.62 13.27
N ASP A 148 -43.98 -8.79 12.91
CA ASP A 148 -43.10 -9.58 13.79
C ASP A 148 -41.86 -8.78 14.21
N ALA A 149 -41.22 -8.05 13.28
CA ALA A 149 -40.09 -7.17 13.60
C ALA A 149 -40.50 -6.01 14.53
N GLN A 150 -41.70 -5.45 14.36
CA GLN A 150 -42.21 -4.36 15.19
C GLN A 150 -42.57 -4.84 16.62
N ILE A 151 -43.18 -6.03 16.75
CA ILE A 151 -43.44 -6.68 18.04
C ILE A 151 -42.13 -6.95 18.77
N GLN A 152 -41.12 -7.51 18.09
CA GLN A 152 -39.80 -7.76 18.69
C GLN A 152 -39.15 -6.47 19.21
N HIS A 153 -39.18 -5.39 18.42
CA HIS A 153 -38.64 -4.10 18.84
C HIS A 153 -39.35 -3.53 20.07
N MET A 154 -40.69 -3.62 20.13
CA MET A 154 -41.46 -3.17 21.31
C MET A 154 -41.21 -4.05 22.54
N GLN A 155 -41.13 -5.38 22.38
CA GLN A 155 -40.81 -6.29 23.49
C GLN A 155 -39.39 -6.05 24.05
N VAL A 156 -38.42 -5.73 23.19
CA VAL A 156 -37.06 -5.33 23.61
C VAL A 156 -37.08 -4.01 24.39
N GLN A 157 -37.87 -3.03 23.95
CA GLN A 157 -38.03 -1.74 24.64
C GLN A 157 -38.73 -1.88 26.01
N LEU A 158 -39.71 -2.78 26.15
CA LEU A 158 -40.44 -2.98 27.40
C LEU A 158 -39.68 -3.85 28.42
N ASN A 159 -39.05 -4.94 27.99
CA ASN A 159 -38.37 -5.87 28.90
C ASN A 159 -36.90 -5.49 29.18
N GLY A 160 -36.37 -4.44 28.53
CA GLY A 160 -34.99 -3.97 28.73
C GLY A 160 -33.92 -5.01 28.42
N GLN A 161 -34.27 -6.06 27.68
CA GLN A 161 -33.40 -7.20 27.43
C GLN A 161 -32.68 -7.01 26.09
N GLU A 162 -31.37 -6.80 26.17
CA GLU A 162 -30.49 -6.58 25.01
C GLU A 162 -30.73 -7.63 23.92
N LEU A 163 -30.87 -7.16 22.68
CA LEU A 163 -30.80 -8.03 21.52
C LEU A 163 -29.45 -8.75 21.53
N ASP A 164 -29.45 -10.06 21.29
CA ASP A 164 -28.26 -10.70 20.71
C ASP A 164 -28.13 -10.12 19.30
N ASP A 165 -27.39 -9.01 19.20
CA ASP A 165 -26.92 -8.39 17.96
C ASP A 165 -25.98 -9.39 17.28
N SER A 166 -26.59 -10.42 16.73
CA SER A 166 -25.90 -11.57 16.18
C SER A 166 -25.42 -11.20 14.78
N ASP A 167 -24.36 -10.39 14.77
CA ASP A 167 -23.70 -9.87 13.58
C ASP A 167 -23.64 -10.94 12.48
N PRO A 168 -24.10 -10.62 11.25
CA PRO A 168 -24.26 -11.62 10.21
C PRO A 168 -22.92 -12.31 9.92
N ALA A 169 -22.96 -13.62 9.62
CA ALA A 169 -21.79 -14.50 9.69
C ALA A 169 -20.51 -13.99 8.98
N PHE A 170 -20.64 -13.19 7.91
CA PHE A 170 -19.50 -12.57 7.21
C PHE A 170 -18.73 -11.51 8.03
N VAL A 171 -19.29 -11.01 9.13
CA VAL A 171 -18.62 -10.14 10.12
C VAL A 171 -17.86 -10.97 11.16
N ARG A 172 -18.35 -12.19 11.44
CA ARG A 172 -17.76 -13.14 12.41
C ARG A 172 -16.66 -14.02 11.79
N GLU A 173 -16.65 -14.17 10.47
CA GLU A 173 -15.56 -14.83 9.75
C GLU A 173 -14.28 -13.97 9.77
N VAL A 174 -13.39 -14.28 10.72
CA VAL A 174 -12.02 -13.77 10.71
C VAL A 174 -11.28 -14.35 9.50
N ILE A 175 -11.27 -13.60 8.40
CA ILE A 175 -10.49 -13.93 7.21
C ILE A 175 -9.01 -13.73 7.56
N ASP A 176 -8.27 -14.84 7.74
CA ASP A 176 -6.82 -14.86 7.94
C ASP A 176 -6.07 -14.40 6.67
N VAL A 177 -6.12 -13.09 6.40
CA VAL A 177 -5.32 -12.46 5.36
C VAL A 177 -3.85 -12.47 5.82
N LYS A 178 -3.06 -13.37 5.23
CA LYS A 178 -1.61 -13.39 5.40
C LYS A 178 -0.97 -12.15 4.76
N VAL A 179 -0.98 -11.05 5.51
CA VAL A 179 -0.24 -9.82 5.17
C VAL A 179 1.25 -10.17 5.10
N PRO A 180 1.92 -10.01 3.94
CA PRO A 180 3.35 -10.27 3.84
C PRO A 180 4.14 -9.34 4.78
N GLU A 181 5.24 -9.84 5.40
CA GLU A 181 6.04 -9.12 6.41
C GLU A 181 6.58 -7.75 5.99
N ARG A 182 6.51 -7.44 4.68
CA ARG A 182 6.87 -6.14 4.12
C ARG A 182 5.84 -5.05 4.44
N PHE A 183 4.56 -5.41 4.55
CA PHE A 183 3.45 -4.50 4.85
C PHE A 183 3.14 -4.41 6.35
N SER A 184 3.63 -5.34 7.17
CA SER A 184 3.50 -5.30 8.64
C SER A 184 4.59 -4.47 9.33
N LYS A 185 5.49 -3.84 8.57
CA LYS A 185 6.55 -2.96 9.08
C LYS A 185 6.13 -1.51 8.90
N GLU A 186 5.75 -0.86 9.99
CA GLU A 186 5.49 0.58 9.99
C GLU A 186 6.78 1.35 9.69
N LEU A 187 6.82 2.00 8.52
CA LEU A 187 7.88 2.95 8.19
C LEU A 187 7.66 4.23 9.03
N LYS A 188 8.61 4.54 9.92
CA LYS A 188 8.53 5.75 10.75
C LYS A 188 8.79 7.00 9.92
N LEU A 189 7.74 7.51 9.29
CA LEU A 189 7.73 8.75 8.53
C LEU A 189 7.94 9.94 9.48
N ASN A 190 9.15 10.51 9.48
CA ASN A 190 9.41 11.78 10.15
C ASN A 190 8.86 12.93 9.28
N PRO A 191 7.85 13.70 9.75
CA PRO A 191 7.23 14.77 8.94
C PRO A 191 8.14 15.99 8.75
N PHE A 192 9.27 16.04 9.46
CA PHE A 192 10.29 17.10 9.37
C PHE A 192 11.54 16.68 8.57
N ALA A 193 11.55 15.48 7.98
CA ALA A 193 12.64 15.06 7.11
C ALA A 193 12.34 15.50 5.65
N ASP A 194 13.30 16.17 5.02
CA ASP A 194 13.19 16.69 3.62
C ASP A 194 12.83 15.60 2.59
N THR A 195 13.03 14.33 2.91
CA THR A 195 12.66 13.19 2.05
C THR A 195 12.44 11.95 2.90
N ILE A 196 11.50 11.08 2.51
CA ILE A 196 11.24 9.77 3.14
C ILE A 196 12.47 8.85 3.21
N PHE A 197 13.51 9.15 2.43
CA PHE A 197 14.78 8.42 2.36
C PHE A 197 15.90 9.06 3.22
N GLY A 198 15.59 10.08 4.04
CA GLY A 198 16.54 10.74 4.94
C GLY A 198 17.66 11.57 4.27
N LYS A 199 17.71 11.61 2.94
CA LYS A 199 18.70 12.35 2.14
C LYS A 199 17.97 13.07 1.00
N SER A 200 18.35 14.32 0.73
CA SER A 200 17.77 15.05 -0.39
C SER A 200 18.18 14.42 -1.73
N TYR A 201 17.33 14.55 -2.76
CA TYR A 201 17.66 14.10 -4.12
C TYR A 201 18.99 14.68 -4.62
N ALA A 202 19.28 15.95 -4.27
CA ALA A 202 20.52 16.61 -4.66
C ALA A 202 21.77 15.97 -4.02
N GLU A 203 21.69 15.51 -2.77
CA GLU A 203 22.79 14.81 -2.09
C GLU A 203 22.98 13.40 -2.64
N ALA A 204 21.89 12.64 -2.84
CA ALA A 204 21.94 11.32 -3.47
C ALA A 204 22.54 11.39 -4.89
N TYR A 205 22.14 12.38 -5.68
CA TYR A 205 22.70 12.62 -7.02
C TYR A 205 24.20 12.98 -6.98
N LYS A 206 24.61 13.87 -6.05
CA LYS A 206 26.04 14.21 -5.84
C LYS A 206 26.86 12.97 -5.44
N ALA A 207 26.37 12.17 -4.51
CA ALA A 207 27.04 10.94 -4.05
C ALA A 207 27.18 9.91 -5.17
N ARG A 208 26.12 9.67 -5.95
CA ARG A 208 26.14 8.77 -7.14
C ARG A 208 27.14 9.26 -8.19
N THR A 209 27.15 10.57 -8.46
CA THR A 209 28.07 11.19 -9.42
C THR A 209 29.53 11.09 -8.96
N PHE A 210 29.79 11.34 -7.66
CA PHE A 210 31.12 11.22 -7.07
C PHE A 210 31.64 9.78 -7.12
N LYS A 211 30.81 8.79 -6.76
CA LYS A 211 31.16 7.37 -6.85
C LYS A 211 31.53 6.97 -8.29
N TYR A 212 30.71 7.37 -9.26
CA TYR A 212 30.98 7.09 -10.67
C TYR A 212 32.27 7.77 -11.19
N ALA A 213 32.55 8.99 -10.73
CA ALA A 213 33.78 9.70 -11.05
C ALA A 213 35.02 9.07 -10.40
N SER A 214 34.94 8.61 -9.15
CA SER A 214 36.05 7.96 -8.45
C SER A 214 36.36 6.57 -9.02
N GLU A 215 35.34 5.78 -9.38
CA GLU A 215 35.49 4.51 -10.11
C GLU A 215 36.18 4.69 -11.47
N LYS A 216 35.76 5.70 -12.25
CA LYS A 216 36.43 6.06 -13.52
C LYS A 216 37.86 6.54 -13.33
N TYR A 217 38.13 7.29 -12.27
CA TYR A 217 39.48 7.78 -11.98
C TYR A 217 40.40 6.64 -11.54
N ALA A 218 39.90 5.72 -10.71
CA ALA A 218 40.64 4.53 -10.26
C ALA A 218 41.00 3.61 -11.42
N THR A 219 40.05 3.32 -12.32
CA THR A 219 40.30 2.53 -13.54
C THR A 219 41.27 3.24 -14.48
N HIS A 220 41.18 4.56 -14.66
CA HIS A 220 42.16 5.33 -15.43
C HIS A 220 43.58 5.29 -14.83
N ILE A 221 43.73 5.31 -13.49
CA ILE A 221 45.01 5.10 -12.83
C ILE A 221 45.57 3.70 -13.11
N GLN A 222 44.74 2.66 -13.07
CA GLN A 222 45.16 1.29 -13.37
C GLN A 222 45.64 1.18 -14.81
N MET A 223 44.83 1.61 -15.79
CA MET A 223 45.22 1.63 -17.21
C MET A 223 46.54 2.40 -17.46
N ALA A 224 46.74 3.55 -16.80
CA ALA A 224 47.98 4.32 -16.92
C ALA A 224 49.20 3.59 -16.34
N LYS A 225 49.03 2.79 -15.27
CA LYS A 225 50.09 1.91 -14.74
C LYS A 225 50.38 0.74 -15.69
N ASP A 226 49.35 0.22 -16.34
CA ASP A 226 49.43 -0.87 -17.32
C ASP A 226 49.94 -0.38 -18.70
N GLY A 227 50.28 0.91 -18.82
CA GLY A 227 50.96 1.50 -19.98
C GLY A 227 50.05 2.14 -21.05
N TYR A 228 48.73 2.15 -20.83
CA TYR A 228 47.74 2.76 -21.73
C TYR A 228 48.00 4.26 -21.96
N ARG A 229 47.94 4.70 -23.23
CA ARG A 229 48.17 6.11 -23.59
C ARG A 229 46.90 6.76 -24.15
N PRO A 230 46.26 7.68 -23.40
CA PRO A 230 45.05 8.34 -23.88
C PRO A 230 45.34 9.14 -25.16
N GLY A 231 44.66 8.76 -26.25
CA GLY A 231 44.79 9.38 -27.58
C GLY A 231 45.35 8.45 -28.67
N ASN A 232 46.18 7.47 -28.30
CA ASN A 232 46.67 6.45 -29.24
C ASN A 232 45.85 5.17 -29.17
N ASP A 233 45.48 4.77 -27.95
CA ASP A 233 44.74 3.54 -27.71
C ASP A 233 43.21 3.81 -27.71
N PRO A 234 42.39 2.90 -28.29
CA PRO A 234 40.96 3.14 -28.47
C PRO A 234 40.14 2.82 -27.22
N MET A 235 39.21 3.71 -26.87
CA MET A 235 38.36 3.63 -25.66
C MET A 235 37.51 2.35 -25.50
N PHE A 236 37.42 1.46 -26.49
CA PHE A 236 36.74 0.17 -26.30
C PHE A 236 37.52 -0.80 -25.40
N SER A 237 38.83 -0.59 -25.19
CA SER A 237 39.61 -1.35 -24.20
C SER A 237 39.26 -0.98 -22.75
N MET A 238 38.46 0.07 -22.53
CA MET A 238 37.96 0.49 -21.21
C MET A 238 36.80 -0.40 -20.70
N ILE A 239 36.44 -1.46 -21.43
CA ILE A 239 35.34 -2.37 -21.09
C ILE A 239 35.93 -3.77 -20.81
N ALA A 240 36.37 -3.98 -19.57
CA ALA A 240 36.76 -5.25 -18.99
C ALA A 240 36.16 -5.37 -17.58
#